data_AF-A0A191WJI9-F1
#
_entry.id   AF-A0A191WJI9-F1
#
_cell.length_a   1.000
_cell.length_b   1.000
_cell.length_c   1.000
_cell.angle_alpha   90.00
_cell.angle_beta   90.00
_cell.angle_gamma   90.00
#
_symmetry.space_group_name_H-M   'P 1'
#
loop_
_entity.id
_entity.type
_entity.pdbx_description
1 polymer ?
#
loop_
_entity_poly.entity_id
_entity_poly.type
_entity_poly.pdbx_seq_one_letter_code
_entity_poly.pdbx_strand_id
1 'polypeptide(L)'
;MATVDAALLDTDVFSALFVTPPQVVDKQGHPVAAWTMALTGRRPLISFQTRAEVLSGAYLAGWGEKRLEALFAILDAMPTIDEDRAVVEAYARLLAAAQKAGHPFGNNAHHVGDRWIAACAIAKDVPLLTGNHKHFDGAPGLTLLTIKRG
;
A
#
# COMPACT_ATOMS: atom_id res chain seq x y z
N MET A 1 -2.48 17.36 21.07
CA MET A 1 -2.95 16.02 20.65
C MET A 1 -1.74 15.25 20.19
N ALA A 2 -1.44 14.09 20.79
CA ALA A 2 -0.42 13.21 20.21
C ALA A 2 -0.89 12.85 18.79
N THR A 3 -0.11 13.23 17.78
CA THR A 3 -0.31 12.76 16.42
C THR A 3 -0.28 11.25 16.48
N VAL A 4 -1.40 10.61 16.16
CA VAL A 4 -1.41 9.17 16.04
C VAL A 4 -0.53 8.83 14.85
N ASP A 5 0.59 8.16 15.10
CA ASP A 5 1.49 7.68 14.06
C ASP A 5 0.70 6.70 13.17
N ALA A 6 0.71 6.92 11.87
CA ALA A 6 -0.06 6.13 10.90
C ALA A 6 0.88 5.60 9.83
N ALA A 7 0.50 4.50 9.18
CA ALA A 7 1.29 3.90 8.12
C ALA A 7 0.38 3.50 6.97
N LEU A 8 0.74 3.92 5.75
CA LEU A 8 0.08 3.42 4.56
C LEU A 8 0.62 2.03 4.25
N LEU A 9 -0.26 1.07 3.99
CA LEU A 9 0.11 -0.27 3.54
C LEU A 9 -0.08 -0.33 2.03
N ASP A 10 0.93 -0.84 1.31
CA ASP A 10 0.70 -1.26 -0.07
C ASP A 10 -0.17 -2.52 -0.13
N THR A 11 -0.53 -2.90 -1.36
CA THR A 11 -1.44 -4.01 -1.61
C THR A 11 -0.90 -5.35 -1.13
N ASP A 12 0.41 -5.60 -1.26
CA ASP A 12 1.02 -6.85 -0.82
C ASP A 12 0.98 -6.98 0.70
N VAL A 13 1.36 -5.91 1.42
CA VAL A 13 1.36 -5.91 2.88
C VAL A 13 -0.06 -6.02 3.41
N PHE A 14 -0.99 -5.22 2.89
CA PHE A 14 -2.39 -5.29 3.33
C PHE A 14 -3.01 -6.66 3.05
N SER A 15 -2.79 -7.21 1.86
CA SER A 15 -3.33 -8.52 1.49
C SER A 15 -2.78 -9.62 2.38
N ALA A 16 -1.47 -9.65 2.63
CA ALA A 16 -0.84 -10.66 3.47
C ALA A 16 -1.26 -10.57 4.94
N LEU A 17 -1.44 -9.37 5.48
CA LEU A 17 -1.77 -9.19 6.90
C LEU A 17 -3.26 -9.37 7.20
N PHE A 18 -4.15 -9.03 6.27
CA PHE A 18 -5.59 -8.92 6.58
C PHE A 18 -6.50 -9.79 5.71
N VAL A 19 -6.08 -10.16 4.50
CA VAL A 19 -6.98 -10.79 3.51
C VAL A 19 -6.61 -12.25 3.24
N THR A 20 -5.32 -12.55 3.14
CA THR A 20 -4.80 -13.85 2.74
C THR A 20 -4.71 -14.80 3.94
N PRO A 21 -5.20 -16.04 3.82
CA PRO A 21 -5.08 -17.02 4.90
C PRO A 21 -3.61 -17.29 5.27
N PRO A 22 -3.26 -17.44 6.56
CA PRO A 22 -1.87 -17.62 7.02
C PRO A 22 -1.10 -18.72 6.29
N GLN A 23 -1.77 -19.84 5.98
CA GLN A 23 -1.15 -20.99 5.30
C GLN A 23 -0.69 -20.68 3.87
N VAL A 24 -1.29 -19.67 3.23
CA VAL A 24 -0.88 -19.17 1.91
C VAL A 24 0.26 -18.17 2.06
N VAL A 25 0.17 -17.27 3.05
CA VAL A 25 1.20 -16.26 3.33
C VAL A 25 2.54 -16.91 3.67
N ASP A 26 2.53 -17.97 4.47
CA ASP A 26 3.74 -18.74 4.84
C ASP A 26 4.45 -19.30 3.61
N LYS A 27 3.70 -19.72 2.58
CA LYS A 27 4.26 -20.22 1.32
C LYS A 27 4.84 -19.13 0.43
N GLN A 28 4.35 -17.90 0.55
CA GLN A 28 4.84 -16.75 -0.21
C GLN A 28 6.15 -16.19 0.37
N GLY A 29 6.53 -16.59 1.58
CA GLY A 29 7.76 -16.13 2.23
C GLY A 29 7.71 -14.65 2.63
N HIS A 30 6.51 -14.09 2.80
CA HIS A 30 6.36 -12.71 3.26
C HIS A 30 6.84 -12.56 4.71
N PRO A 31 7.56 -11.48 5.06
CA PRO A 31 8.09 -11.27 6.40
C PRO A 31 7.01 -10.71 7.36
N VAL A 32 5.90 -11.43 7.53
CA VAL A 32 4.71 -11.02 8.30
C VAL A 32 5.07 -10.52 9.70
N ALA A 33 5.92 -11.24 10.43
CA ALA A 33 6.33 -10.85 11.77
C ALA A 33 7.03 -9.48 11.79
N ALA A 34 7.87 -9.20 10.79
CA ALA A 34 8.56 -7.91 10.68
C ALA A 34 7.60 -6.78 10.31
N TRP A 35 6.61 -7.05 9.45
CA TRP A 35 5.54 -6.08 9.13
C TRP A 35 4.67 -5.76 10.34
N THR A 36 4.21 -6.78 11.06
CA THR A 36 3.43 -6.58 12.30
C THR A 36 4.21 -5.78 13.33
N MET A 37 5.51 -6.07 13.50
CA MET A 37 6.37 -5.30 14.39
C MET A 37 6.54 -3.85 13.92
N ALA A 38 6.72 -3.60 12.62
CA ALA A 38 6.83 -2.24 12.08
C ALA A 38 5.54 -1.41 12.28
N LEU A 39 4.38 -2.06 12.33
CA LEU A 39 3.08 -1.43 12.59
C LEU A 39 2.74 -1.27 14.07
N THR A 40 3.59 -1.75 14.99
CA THR A 40 3.32 -1.60 16.42
C THR A 40 3.28 -0.12 16.81
N GLY A 41 2.17 0.31 17.41
CA GLY A 41 1.92 1.70 17.78
C GLY A 41 1.46 2.60 16.63
N ARG A 42 1.28 2.05 15.42
CA ARG A 42 0.81 2.78 14.23
C ARG A 42 -0.60 2.37 13.84
N ARG A 43 -1.39 3.31 13.34
CA ARG A 43 -2.66 2.98 12.68
C ARG A 43 -2.42 2.62 11.21
N PRO A 44 -2.81 1.41 10.76
CA PRO A 44 -2.74 1.07 9.35
C PRO A 44 -3.79 1.85 8.56
N LEU A 45 -3.40 2.26 7.35
CA LEU A 45 -4.24 2.90 6.34
C LEU A 45 -4.02 2.17 5.01
N ILE A 46 -4.98 2.26 4.09
CA ILE A 46 -4.80 1.85 2.69
C ILE A 46 -5.15 2.99 1.73
N SER A 47 -4.73 2.87 0.48
CA SER A 47 -5.17 3.77 -0.59
C SER A 47 -6.43 3.23 -1.28
N PHE A 48 -7.19 4.10 -1.95
CA PHE A 48 -8.26 3.66 -2.85
C PHE A 48 -7.75 2.68 -3.92
N GLN A 49 -6.51 2.87 -4.40
CA GLN A 49 -5.85 1.98 -5.36
C GLN A 49 -5.66 0.57 -4.79
N THR A 50 -5.22 0.47 -3.53
CA THR A 50 -5.11 -0.82 -2.83
C THR A 50 -6.46 -1.51 -2.69
N ARG A 51 -7.54 -0.78 -2.36
CA ARG A 51 -8.90 -1.36 -2.36
C ARG A 51 -9.26 -1.95 -3.72
N ALA A 52 -9.01 -1.19 -4.80
CA ALA A 52 -9.34 -1.62 -6.15
C ALA A 52 -8.55 -2.86 -6.58
N GLU A 53 -7.25 -2.93 -6.25
CA GLU A 53 -6.41 -4.09 -6.57
C GLU A 53 -6.85 -5.34 -5.81
N VAL A 54 -7.16 -5.22 -4.52
CA VAL A 54 -7.65 -6.34 -3.70
C VAL A 54 -8.99 -6.86 -4.22
N LEU A 55 -9.94 -5.97 -4.53
CA LEU A 55 -11.24 -6.36 -5.09
C LEU A 55 -11.09 -7.00 -6.46
N SER A 56 -10.24 -6.44 -7.32
CA SER A 56 -9.95 -7.02 -8.64
C SER A 56 -9.38 -8.42 -8.51
N GLY A 57 -8.44 -8.64 -7.58
CA GLY A 57 -7.88 -9.95 -7.27
C GLY A 57 -8.94 -10.96 -6.80
N ALA A 58 -9.87 -10.52 -5.94
CA ALA A 58 -10.97 -11.37 -5.47
C ALA A 58 -11.92 -11.79 -6.61
N TYR A 59 -12.27 -10.86 -7.50
CA TYR A 59 -13.13 -11.15 -8.65
C TYR A 59 -12.43 -12.05 -9.68
N LEU A 60 -11.16 -11.79 -10.01
CA LEU A 60 -10.38 -12.63 -10.92
C LEU A 60 -10.19 -14.05 -10.39
N ALA A 61 -10.07 -14.20 -9.07
CA ALA A 61 -9.98 -15.50 -8.41
C ALA A 61 -11.35 -16.20 -8.23
N GLY A 62 -12.44 -15.63 -8.74
CA GLY A 62 -13.77 -16.24 -8.71
C GLY A 62 -14.31 -16.45 -7.30
N TRP A 63 -14.04 -15.53 -6.37
CA TRP A 63 -14.52 -15.66 -5.00
C TRP A 63 -16.06 -15.64 -4.95
N GLY A 64 -16.64 -16.59 -4.22
CA GLY A 64 -18.09 -16.63 -3.98
C GLY A 64 -18.55 -15.55 -2.99
N GLU A 65 -19.86 -15.30 -2.98
CA GLU A 65 -20.54 -14.24 -2.22
C GLU A 65 -20.09 -14.13 -0.76
N LYS A 66 -20.13 -15.23 0.01
CA LYS A 66 -19.70 -15.25 1.41
C LYS A 66 -18.26 -14.75 1.62
N ARG A 67 -17.35 -15.05 0.69
CA ARG A 67 -15.95 -14.62 0.79
C ARG A 67 -15.79 -13.15 0.40
N LEU A 68 -16.59 -12.67 -0.56
CA LEU A 68 -16.65 -11.26 -0.92
C LEU A 68 -17.24 -10.41 0.21
N GLU A 69 -18.31 -10.87 0.88
CA GLU A 69 -18.88 -10.20 2.05
C GLU A 69 -17.84 -10.02 3.18
N ALA A 70 -17.08 -11.08 3.47
CA ALA A 70 -16.00 -11.01 4.45
C ALA A 70 -14.91 -10.01 4.02
N LEU A 71 -14.59 -9.96 2.72
CA LEU A 71 -13.63 -8.99 2.18
C LEU A 71 -14.13 -7.55 2.31
N PHE A 72 -15.40 -7.29 1.98
CA PHE A 72 -15.99 -5.96 2.14
C PHE A 72 -15.95 -5.51 3.60
N ALA A 73 -16.29 -6.38 4.55
CA ALA A 73 -16.19 -6.06 5.97
C ALA A 73 -14.76 -5.66 6.41
N ILE A 74 -13.74 -6.36 5.90
CA ILE A 74 -12.32 -6.02 6.17
C ILE A 74 -11.96 -4.66 5.56
N LEU A 75 -12.34 -4.42 4.30
CA LEU A 75 -12.05 -3.18 3.60
C LEU A 75 -12.78 -1.99 4.25
N ASP A 76 -14.05 -2.14 4.61
CA ASP A 76 -14.86 -1.06 5.20
C ASP A 76 -14.42 -0.70 6.62
N ALA A 77 -13.81 -1.64 7.34
CA ALA A 77 -13.18 -1.37 8.63
C ALA A 77 -11.80 -0.71 8.49
N MET A 78 -11.16 -0.73 7.31
CA MET A 78 -9.84 -0.18 7.07
C MET A 78 -9.92 1.27 6.59
N PRO A 79 -9.37 2.26 7.32
CA PRO A 79 -9.36 3.64 6.86
C PRO A 79 -8.65 3.76 5.50
N THR A 80 -9.33 4.43 4.57
CA THR A 80 -8.89 4.56 3.19
C THR A 80 -8.58 6.02 2.87
N ILE A 81 -7.45 6.26 2.21
CA ILE A 81 -7.14 7.53 1.58
C ILE A 81 -7.73 7.50 0.16
N ASP A 82 -8.77 8.31 -0.06
CA ASP A 82 -9.42 8.49 -1.36
C ASP A 82 -8.69 9.50 -2.23
N GLU A 83 -9.08 9.59 -3.51
CA GLU A 83 -8.61 10.63 -4.39
C GLU A 83 -9.15 11.99 -3.96
N ASP A 84 -8.23 12.89 -3.63
CA ASP A 84 -8.53 14.30 -3.45
C ASP A 84 -7.51 15.15 -4.22
N ARG A 85 -7.69 16.46 -4.18
CA ARG A 85 -6.79 17.39 -4.84
C ARG A 85 -5.33 17.20 -4.41
N ALA A 86 -5.06 16.95 -3.14
CA ALA A 86 -3.69 16.79 -2.64
C ALA A 86 -3.05 15.50 -3.17
N VAL A 87 -3.80 14.40 -3.24
CA VAL A 87 -3.34 13.14 -3.82
C VAL A 87 -3.07 13.28 -5.31
N VAL A 88 -3.95 13.95 -6.06
CA VAL A 88 -3.76 14.21 -7.50
C VAL A 88 -2.54 15.09 -7.76
N GLU A 89 -2.36 16.17 -6.98
CA GLU A 89 -1.16 17.02 -7.09
C GLU A 89 0.12 16.26 -6.71
N ALA A 90 0.09 15.44 -5.66
CA ALA A 90 1.23 14.60 -5.26
C ALA A 90 1.61 13.61 -6.36
N TYR A 91 0.64 12.96 -6.99
CA TYR A 91 0.87 12.05 -8.11
C TYR A 91 1.56 12.76 -9.28
N ALA A 92 1.04 13.90 -9.70
CA ALA A 92 1.59 14.67 -10.82
C ALA A 92 3.04 15.12 -10.55
N ARG A 93 3.31 15.59 -9.33
CA ARG A 93 4.67 15.99 -8.92
C ARG A 93 5.61 14.80 -8.82
N LEU A 94 5.16 13.69 -8.24
CA LEU A 94 5.94 12.45 -8.14
C LEU A 94 6.33 11.95 -9.52
N LEU A 95 5.38 11.89 -10.47
CA LEU A 95 5.63 11.45 -11.84
C LEU A 95 6.69 12.33 -12.52
N ALA A 96 6.52 13.66 -12.47
CA ALA A 96 7.46 14.59 -13.08
C ALA A 96 8.85 14.54 -12.44
N ALA A 97 8.93 14.41 -11.11
CA ALA A 97 10.19 14.30 -10.38
C ALA A 97 10.88 12.96 -10.67
N ALA A 98 10.13 11.85 -10.67
CA ALA A 98 10.64 10.52 -10.98
C ALA A 98 11.20 10.44 -12.41
N GLN A 99 10.53 11.07 -13.37
CA GLN A 99 11.02 11.13 -14.76
C GLN A 99 12.36 11.87 -14.83
N LYS A 100 12.48 13.02 -14.17
CA LYS A 100 13.75 13.78 -14.11
C LYS A 100 14.86 13.01 -13.40
N ALA A 101 14.52 12.22 -12.38
CA ALA A 101 15.46 11.41 -11.61
C ALA A 101 15.80 10.06 -12.26
N GLY A 102 15.16 9.69 -13.38
CA GLY A 102 15.34 8.37 -14.01
C GLY A 102 14.74 7.21 -13.21
N HIS A 103 13.86 7.49 -12.24
CA HIS A 103 13.21 6.47 -11.41
C HIS A 103 12.11 5.72 -12.22
N PRO A 104 11.88 4.41 -12.00
CA PRO A 104 10.89 3.62 -12.74
C PRO A 104 9.48 4.21 -12.81
N PHE A 105 9.04 4.90 -11.75
CA PHE A 105 7.76 5.63 -11.73
C PHE A 105 7.61 6.66 -12.86
N GLY A 106 8.71 7.24 -13.33
CA GLY A 106 8.73 8.24 -14.39
C GLY A 106 8.45 7.69 -15.78
N ASN A 107 8.80 6.42 -16.01
CA ASN A 107 9.05 5.90 -17.36
C ASN A 107 8.34 4.58 -17.68
N ASN A 108 7.60 4.01 -16.72
CA ASN A 108 6.94 2.72 -16.88
C ASN A 108 5.44 2.79 -16.53
N ALA A 109 4.61 2.44 -17.51
CA ALA A 109 3.15 2.38 -17.38
C ALA A 109 2.68 1.30 -16.39
N HIS A 110 3.49 0.26 -16.13
CA HIS A 110 3.15 -0.78 -15.16
C HIS A 110 3.13 -0.29 -13.70
N HIS A 111 3.76 0.85 -13.39
CA HIS A 111 3.78 1.42 -12.03
C HIS A 111 2.70 2.49 -11.80
N VAL A 112 1.62 2.53 -12.58
CA VAL A 112 0.53 3.50 -12.33
C VAL A 112 -0.12 3.25 -10.97
N GLY A 113 -0.39 1.99 -10.62
CA GLY A 113 -0.94 1.62 -9.31
C GLY A 113 -0.02 2.00 -8.16
N ASP A 114 1.24 1.54 -8.21
CA ASP A 114 2.27 1.89 -7.22
C ASP A 114 2.42 3.41 -7.05
N ARG A 115 2.34 4.19 -8.13
CA ARG A 115 2.40 5.65 -8.05
C ARG A 115 1.21 6.26 -7.32
N TRP A 116 -0.01 5.75 -7.49
CA TRP A 116 -1.16 6.23 -6.73
C TRP A 116 -1.04 5.91 -5.24
N ILE A 117 -0.53 4.72 -4.91
CA ILE A 117 -0.22 4.34 -3.53
C ILE A 117 0.81 5.32 -2.93
N ALA A 118 1.92 5.54 -3.64
CA ALA A 118 2.96 6.49 -3.21
C ALA A 118 2.45 7.93 -3.09
N ALA A 119 1.59 8.37 -4.02
CA ALA A 119 0.98 9.69 -3.98
C ALA A 119 0.09 9.90 -2.75
N CYS A 120 -0.64 8.86 -2.32
CA CYS A 120 -1.41 8.89 -1.08
C CYS A 120 -0.50 9.08 0.15
N ALA A 121 0.60 8.32 0.23
CA ALA A 121 1.58 8.45 1.31
C ALA A 121 2.18 9.86 1.37
N ILE A 122 2.61 10.39 0.21
CA ILE A 122 3.19 11.73 0.09
C ILE A 122 2.18 12.81 0.48
N ALA A 123 0.94 12.73 -0.03
CA ALA A 123 -0.09 13.75 0.20
C ALA A 123 -0.52 13.84 1.66
N LYS A 124 -0.45 12.73 2.41
CA LYS A 124 -0.85 12.66 3.82
C LYS A 124 0.33 12.67 4.79
N ASP A 125 1.55 12.80 4.28
CA ASP A 125 2.79 12.78 5.07
C ASP A 125 2.87 11.56 6.01
N VAL A 126 2.53 10.38 5.48
CA VAL A 126 2.60 9.10 6.20
C VAL A 126 3.60 8.17 5.52
N PRO A 127 4.38 7.40 6.28
CA PRO A 127 5.32 6.47 5.69
C PRO A 127 4.60 5.25 5.08
N LEU A 128 5.16 4.70 4.00
CA LEU A 128 4.65 3.53 3.29
C LEU A 128 5.36 2.25 3.77
N LEU A 129 4.59 1.26 4.19
CA LEU A 129 5.05 -0.11 4.36
C LEU A 129 4.74 -0.90 3.10
N THR A 130 5.77 -1.45 2.45
CA THR A 130 5.63 -2.15 1.16
C THR A 130 6.23 -3.55 1.16
N GLY A 131 5.59 -4.45 0.41
CA GLY A 131 6.12 -5.77 0.08
C GLY A 131 7.18 -5.73 -1.03
N ASN A 132 7.15 -4.68 -1.85
CA ASN A 132 7.99 -4.49 -3.03
C ASN A 132 8.93 -3.30 -2.88
N HIS A 133 9.76 -3.28 -1.83
CA HIS A 133 10.66 -2.17 -1.52
C HIS A 133 11.45 -1.66 -2.75
N LYS A 134 11.90 -2.55 -3.64
CA LYS A 134 12.65 -2.19 -4.84
C LYS A 134 11.89 -1.28 -5.82
N HIS A 135 10.56 -1.34 -5.86
CA HIS A 135 9.75 -0.50 -6.75
C HIS A 135 9.59 0.93 -6.24
N PHE A 136 9.65 1.11 -4.92
CA PHE A 136 9.45 2.40 -4.25
C PHE A 136 10.75 3.06 -3.79
N ASP A 137 11.87 2.32 -3.81
CA ASP A 137 13.16 2.80 -3.32
C ASP A 137 13.66 4.00 -4.13
N GLY A 138 13.99 5.09 -3.44
CA GLY A 138 14.41 6.34 -4.08
C GLY A 138 13.30 7.12 -4.78
N ALA A 139 12.01 6.74 -4.60
CA ALA A 139 10.89 7.52 -5.11
C ALA A 139 10.88 8.93 -4.49
N PRO A 140 10.87 10.02 -5.29
CA PRO A 140 10.99 11.38 -4.77
C PRO A 140 9.87 11.75 -3.79
N GLY A 141 10.26 12.19 -2.58
CA GLY A 141 9.33 12.64 -1.54
C GLY A 141 8.61 11.53 -0.78
N LEU A 142 8.85 10.26 -1.11
CA LEU A 142 8.25 9.13 -0.43
C LEU A 142 9.13 8.68 0.75
N THR A 143 8.50 8.48 1.92
CA THR A 143 9.15 7.86 3.08
C THR A 143 8.73 6.40 3.18
N LEU A 144 9.70 5.49 3.23
CA LEU A 144 9.45 4.06 3.43
C LEU A 144 9.65 3.67 4.91
N LEU A 145 8.74 2.84 5.44
CA LEU A 145 8.96 2.19 6.72
C LEU A 145 10.00 1.08 6.57
N THR A 146 11.09 1.22 7.33
CA THR A 146 12.12 0.19 7.40
C THR A 146 11.65 -0.99 8.23
N ILE A 147 11.77 -2.19 7.67
CA ILE A 147 11.56 -3.44 8.40
C ILE A 147 12.91 -3.98 8.85
N LYS A 148 13.04 -4.36 10.13
CA LYS A 148 14.21 -5.13 10.57
C LYS A 148 13.96 -6.58 10.19
N ARG A 149 14.77 -7.12 9.26
CA ARG A 149 14.82 -8.56 9.04
C ARG A 149 15.73 -9.15 10.11
N GLY A 150 15.17 -10.01 10.95
CA GLY A 150 15.93 -10.82 11.90
C GLY A 150 16.74 -11.88 11.19
#